data_AF-A0A4Y2BK18-F1
#
_entry.id   AF-A0A4Y2BK18-F1
#
_cell.length_a   1.000
_cell.length_b   1.000
_cell.length_c   1.000
_cell.angle_alpha   90.00
_cell.angle_beta   90.00
_cell.angle_gamma   90.00
#
_symmetry.space_group_name_H-M   'P 1'
#
loop_
_entity.id
_entity.type
_entity.pdbx_description
1 polymer ?
#
loop_
_entity_poly.entity_id
_entity_poly.type
_entity_poly.pdbx_seq_one_letter_code
_entity_poly.pdbx_strand_id
1 'polypeptide(L)'
;MRKGIVIIYMDDLIIPAKDEDEGIEKLKKVFEVASKYGLEIKFKKCQFLRRKVEFLGHVVENGTVRPSVAKTIAVKKFPVPTTVK
;
A
#
# COMPACT_ATOMS: atom_id res chain seq x y z
N MET A 1 13.09 10.80 -12.19
CA MET A 1 12.08 10.19 -11.29
C MET A 1 12.80 9.37 -10.24
N ARG A 2 12.55 9.59 -8.94
CA ARG A 2 13.17 8.80 -7.87
C ARG A 2 12.85 7.32 -8.12
N LYS A 3 13.85 6.49 -8.40
CA LYS A 3 13.75 5.01 -8.39
C LYS A 3 13.60 4.58 -6.93
N GLY A 4 12.41 4.77 -6.36
CA GLY A 4 12.13 4.42 -4.97
C GLY A 4 12.01 2.91 -4.80
N ILE A 5 12.81 2.34 -3.90
CA ILE A 5 12.70 0.94 -3.48
C ILE A 5 11.40 0.73 -2.68
N VAL A 6 10.97 1.76 -1.93
CA VAL A 6 9.77 1.76 -1.07
C VAL A 6 9.03 3.08 -1.25
N ILE A 7 7.70 3.03 -1.18
CA ILE A 7 6.84 4.20 -1.01
C ILE A 7 6.23 4.10 0.39
N ILE A 8 6.30 5.19 1.16
CA ILE A 8 5.95 5.21 2.59
C ILE A 8 4.89 6.28 2.83
N TYR A 9 3.92 5.96 3.68
CA TYR A 9 2.94 6.89 4.23
C TYR A 9 2.73 6.58 5.72
N MET A 10 3.28 7.41 6.59
CA MET A 10 3.28 7.18 8.05
C MET A 10 3.80 5.77 8.39
N ASP A 11 2.93 4.92 8.95
CA ASP A 11 3.24 3.54 9.36
C ASP A 11 3.08 2.51 8.22
N ASP A 12 2.46 2.91 7.11
CA ASP A 12 2.18 2.04 5.97
C ASP A 12 3.26 2.17 4.89
N LEU A 13 3.78 1.03 4.43
CA LEU A 13 4.78 0.95 3.36
C LEU A 13 4.31 0.04 2.23
N ILE A 14 4.68 0.39 1.00
CA ILE A 14 4.47 -0.44 -0.19
C ILE A 14 5.78 -0.56 -0.98
N ILE A 15 6.08 -1.78 -1.40
CA ILE A 15 7.31 -2.13 -2.12
C ILE A 15 6.90 -2.56 -3.54
N PRO A 16 6.98 -1.66 -4.54
CA PRO A 16 6.66 -2.01 -5.91
C PRO A 16 7.78 -2.85 -6.53
N ALA A 17 7.42 -3.86 -7.31
CA ALA A 17 8.34 -4.70 -8.06
C ALA A 17 7.74 -5.08 -9.42
N LYS A 18 8.60 -5.29 -10.41
CA LYS A 18 8.20 -5.72 -11.77
C LYS A 18 7.88 -7.22 -11.82
N ASP A 19 8.54 -8.01 -10.99
CA ASP A 19 8.44 -9.46 -10.86
C ASP A 19 8.72 -9.89 -9.41
N GLU A 20 8.55 -11.19 -9.14
CA GLU A 20 8.70 -11.75 -7.80
C GLU A 20 10.16 -11.71 -7.32
N ASP A 21 11.13 -11.93 -8.22
CA ASP A 21 12.56 -11.92 -7.90
C ASP A 21 13.01 -10.53 -7.43
N GLU A 22 12.64 -9.47 -8.17
CA GLU A 22 12.87 -8.09 -7.75
C GLU A 22 12.14 -7.78 -6.43
N GLY A 23 10.93 -8.32 -6.25
CA GLY A 23 10.17 -8.20 -5.01
C GLY A 23 10.89 -8.78 -3.80
N ILE A 24 11.46 -9.99 -3.95
CA ILE A 24 12.23 -10.67 -2.91
C ILE A 24 13.52 -9.90 -2.60
N GLU A 25 14.24 -9.42 -3.63
CA GLU A 25 15.47 -8.63 -3.45
C GLU A 25 15.19 -7.35 -2.66
N LYS A 26 14.12 -6.63 -3.02
CA LYS A 26 13.70 -5.41 -2.31
C LYS A 26 13.25 -5.70 -0.89
N LEU A 27 12.47 -6.75 -0.66
CA LEU A 27 12.03 -7.16 0.68
C LEU A 27 13.21 -7.43 1.60
N LYS A 28 14.23 -8.16 1.12
CA LYS A 28 15.46 -8.43 1.89
C LYS A 28 16.13 -7.13 2.35
N LYS A 29 16.30 -6.17 1.43
CA LYS A 29 16.89 -4.85 1.74
C LYS A 29 16.06 -4.08 2.78
N VAL A 30 14.74 -4.08 2.64
CA VAL A 30 13.84 -3.40 3.58
C VAL A 30 13.91 -4.02 4.97
N PHE A 31 13.92 -5.35 5.07
CA PHE A 31 14.00 -6.05 6.35
C PHE A 31 15.35 -5.90 7.03
N GLU A 32 16.45 -5.88 6.26
CA GLU A 32 17.79 -5.61 6.80
C GLU A 32 17.85 -4.21 7.42
N VAL A 33 17.34 -3.19 6.73
CA VAL A 33 17.25 -1.83 7.24
C VAL A 33 16.33 -1.75 8.46
N ALA A 34 15.15 -2.36 8.39
CA ALA A 34 14.20 -2.37 9.51
C ALA A 34 14.83 -2.98 10.76
N SER A 35 15.49 -4.15 10.62
CA SER A 35 16.20 -4.82 11.71
C SER A 35 17.33 -3.95 12.27
N LYS A 36 18.14 -3.34 11.40
CA LYS A 36 19.27 -2.48 11.79
C LYS A 36 18.85 -1.29 12.66
N TYR A 37 17.69 -0.70 12.39
CA TYR A 37 17.19 0.48 13.11
C TYR A 37 16.11 0.15 14.16
N GLY A 38 15.85 -1.13 14.44
CA GLY A 38 14.90 -1.56 15.47
C GLY A 38 13.42 -1.33 15.11
N LEU A 39 13.09 -1.31 13.81
CA LEU A 39 11.70 -1.21 13.35
C LEU A 39 11.01 -2.57 13.41
N GLU A 40 9.94 -2.68 14.20
CA GLU A 40 9.13 -3.90 14.30
C GLU A 40 8.04 -3.96 13.22
N ILE A 41 8.09 -5.02 12.40
CA ILE A 41 7.10 -5.26 11.34
C ILE A 41 6.05 -6.25 11.83
N LYS A 42 4.78 -5.83 11.83
CA LYS A 42 3.64 -6.69 12.17
C LYS A 42 3.29 -7.60 10.99
N PHE A 43 4.02 -8.71 10.81
CA PHE A 43 3.85 -9.66 9.71
C PHE A 43 2.40 -10.10 9.45
N LYS A 44 1.57 -10.25 10.49
CA LYS A 44 0.15 -10.60 10.38
C LYS A 44 -0.67 -9.60 9.55
N LYS A 45 -0.23 -8.35 9.44
CA LYS A 45 -0.88 -7.29 8.67
C LYS A 45 -0.24 -7.07 7.29
N CYS A 46 0.90 -7.70 7.02
CA CYS A 46 1.63 -7.52 5.77
C CYS A 46 1.07 -8.40 4.65
N GLN A 47 1.14 -7.90 3.42
CA GLN A 47 0.81 -8.64 2.21
C GLN A 47 2.05 -8.71 1.33
N PHE A 48 2.57 -9.91 1.09
CA PHE A 48 3.81 -10.12 0.33
C PHE A 48 3.54 -10.65 -1.07
N LEU A 49 4.33 -10.18 -2.04
CA LEU A 49 4.37 -10.68 -3.43
C LEU A 49 2.97 -10.82 -4.07
N ARG A 50 2.10 -9.84 -3.84
CA ARG A 50 0.76 -9.80 -4.42
C ARG A 50 0.73 -8.94 -5.66
N ARG A 51 0.07 -9.42 -6.72
CA ARG A 51 -0.23 -8.62 -7.92
C ARG A 51 -1.23 -7.49 -7.66
N LYS A 52 -2.09 -7.68 -6.65
CA LYS A 52 -3.13 -6.75 -6.22
C LYS A 52 -3.08 -6.59 -4.71
N VAL A 53 -2.98 -5.34 -4.26
CA VAL A 53 -2.99 -4.99 -2.82
C VAL A 53 -3.93 -3.82 -2.55
N GLU A 54 -4.48 -3.77 -1.35
CA GLU A 54 -5.18 -2.59 -0.85
C GLU A 54 -4.24 -1.78 0.04
N PHE A 55 -4.07 -0.50 -0.29
CA PHE A 55 -3.15 0.43 0.37
C PHE A 55 -3.82 1.79 0.53
N LEU A 56 -3.97 2.27 1.78
CA LEU A 56 -4.60 3.55 2.12
C LEU A 56 -6.02 3.75 1.52
N GLY A 57 -6.76 2.65 1.37
CA GLY A 57 -8.09 2.63 0.74
C GLY A 57 -8.07 2.80 -0.78
N HIS A 58 -6.94 2.50 -1.41
CA HIS A 58 -6.80 2.34 -2.85
C HIS A 58 -6.43 0.89 -3.16
N VAL A 59 -6.88 0.40 -4.31
CA VAL A 59 -6.43 -0.85 -4.90
C VAL A 59 -5.30 -0.52 -5.87
N VAL A 60 -4.14 -1.13 -5.66
CA VAL A 60 -2.97 -1.04 -6.54
C VAL A 60 -2.83 -2.36 -7.29
N GLU A 61 -2.85 -2.29 -8.62
CA GLU A 61 -2.78 -3.47 -9.50
C GLU A 61 -2.20 -3.08 -10.87
N ASN A 62 -1.21 -3.84 -11.36
CA ASN A 62 -0.62 -3.69 -12.70
C ASN A 62 -0.25 -2.24 -13.08
N GLY A 63 0.37 -1.50 -12.17
CA GLY A 63 0.76 -0.10 -12.39
C GLY A 63 -0.40 0.90 -12.36
N THR A 64 -1.62 0.45 -12.07
CA THR A 64 -2.79 1.31 -11.89
C THR A 64 -3.15 1.44 -10.42
N VAL A 65 -3.68 2.60 -10.05
CA VAL A 65 -4.19 2.91 -8.72
C VAL A 65 -5.65 3.31 -8.86
N ARG A 66 -6.53 2.67 -8.11
CA ARG A 66 -7.98 2.93 -8.14
C ARG A 66 -8.53 3.06 -6.72
N PRO A 67 -9.53 3.91 -6.46
CA PRO A 67 -10.20 3.94 -5.17
C PRO A 67 -10.79 2.57 -4.81
N SER A 68 -10.62 2.14 -3.56
CA SER A 68 -11.26 0.92 -3.06
C SER A 68 -12.77 1.07 -3.06
N VAL A 69 -13.48 -0.01 -3.41
CA VAL A 69 -14.94 -0.05 -3.32
C VAL A 69 -15.38 0.21 -1.88
N ALA A 70 -14.69 -0.38 -0.90
CA ALA A 70 -14.99 -0.19 0.52
C ALA A 70 -14.98 1.30 0.93
N LYS A 71 -14.01 2.07 0.43
CA LYS A 71 -13.87 3.50 0.74
C LYS A 71 -14.86 4.38 -0.04
N THR A 72 -15.31 3.94 -1.21
CA THR A 72 -16.23 4.72 -2.08
C THR A 72 -17.70 4.46 -1.81
N ILE A 73 -18.08 3.35 -1.16
CA ILE A 73 -19.49 3.03 -0.86
C ILE A 73 -20.16 4.15 -0.06
N ALA A 74 -19.50 4.68 0.97
CA ALA A 74 -20.07 5.72 1.82
C ALA A 74 -20.42 6.98 1.02
N VAL A 75 -19.52 7.41 0.14
CA VAL A 75 -19.75 8.57 -0.75
C VAL A 75 -20.85 8.28 -1.77
N LYS A 76 -20.87 7.09 -2.39
CA LYS A 76 -21.91 6.72 -3.36
C LYS A 76 -23.31 6.65 -2.75
N LYS A 77 -23.40 6.27 -1.48
CA LYS A 77 -24.66 6.18 -0.72
C LYS A 77 -25.00 7.47 0.01
N PHE A 78 -24.14 8.48 -0.07
CA PHE A 78 -24.36 9.73 0.65
C PHE A 78 -25.58 10.44 0.06
N PRO A 79 -26.62 10.75 0.87
CA PRO A 79 -27.79 11.44 0.37
C PRO A 79 -27.41 12.85 -0.08
N VAL A 80 -28.13 13.39 -1.07
CA VAL A 80 -27.93 14.77 -1.49
C VAL A 80 -28.18 15.69 -0.28
N PRO A 81 -27.21 16.53 0.12
CA PRO A 81 -27.43 17.47 1.22
C PRO A 81 -28.62 18.36 0.92
N THR A 82 -29.60 18.38 1.81
CA THR A 82 -30.78 19.25 1.71
C THR A 82 -30.61 20.55 2.48
N THR A 83 -29.56 20.64 3.31
CA THR A 83 -29.22 21.82 4.09
C THR A 83 -27.72 22.06 4.07
N VAL A 84 -27.31 23.28 4.43
CA VAL A 84 -25.91 23.73 4.37
C VAL A 84 -25.09 23.22 5.58
N LYS A 85 -25.69 22.53 6.56
CA LYS A 85 -25.03 22.13 7.81
C LYS A 85 -25.15 20.66 8.13
#